data_AF-A0A4Q5L8D9-F1
#
_entry.id   AF-A0A4Q5L8D9-F1
#
_cell.length_a   1.000
_cell.length_b   1.000
_cell.length_c   1.000
_cell.angle_alpha   90.00
_cell.angle_beta   90.00
_cell.angle_gamma   90.00
#
_symmetry.space_group_name_H-M   'P 1'
#
loop_
_entity.id
_entity.type
_entity.pdbx_description
1 polymer ?
#
loop_
_entity_poly.entity_id
_entity_poly.type
_entity_poly.pdbx_seq_one_letter_code
_entity_poly.pdbx_strand_id
1 'polypeptide(L)'
;MPFSPDFFRPLSARLRRLDSAVTLGFVLRWLLLSGLVGVLAGSASALFLVSLDWVTRWRELHAWALLLLPAAGLVIGLAYHYFGREAGRGNNLILDEIHAPRTPVPLRLVPLVLGGTLLTHLFGGSAGREGTAVQMGGALADQLTRWLRLRPRDRRLLLIAGMSGGFASVFGTPLAGAMFGLEVLLLGSIRYDALLPAFLAATSADFVTRAWGVGHTAYPQLAALPLTPQSVGCTLLAGALFGLTARSFAALTHWVGRQFARLAYPPLRPVLGGVLLVALVGALGTTRYLGLGVPVIVEAFQTPLGPQDFAWKLLLTALTLGCGFRGGEVTPLFFIGATLGSALAVVLPLPVALLA
;
A
#
# COMPACT_ATOMS: atom_id res chain seq x y z
N MET A 1 -12.67 31.92 -56.39
CA MET A 1 -12.16 32.73 -55.25
C MET A 1 -11.52 31.78 -54.24
N PRO A 2 -10.18 31.68 -54.14
CA PRO A 2 -9.56 30.86 -53.12
C PRO A 2 -9.53 31.65 -51.80
N PHE A 3 -9.99 31.05 -50.71
CA PHE A 3 -9.85 31.62 -49.37
C PHE A 3 -8.35 31.75 -49.04
N SER A 4 -7.91 32.95 -48.67
CA SER A 4 -6.52 33.15 -48.23
C SER A 4 -6.27 32.41 -46.90
N PRO A 5 -5.07 31.82 -46.70
CA PRO A 5 -4.72 31.10 -45.47
C PRO A 5 -4.70 32.00 -44.21
N ASP A 6 -4.83 33.32 -44.37
CA ASP A 6 -4.87 34.29 -43.28
C ASP A 6 -6.25 34.41 -42.61
N PHE A 7 -7.33 33.88 -43.22
CA PHE A 7 -8.68 33.98 -42.66
C PHE A 7 -8.83 33.20 -41.33
N PHE A 8 -8.12 32.08 -41.17
CA PHE A 8 -8.20 31.25 -39.96
C PHE A 8 -7.13 31.56 -38.90
N ARG A 9 -6.14 32.42 -39.19
CA ARG A 9 -5.10 32.80 -38.21
C ARG A 9 -5.66 33.40 -36.91
N PRO A 10 -6.58 34.38 -36.92
CA PRO A 10 -7.13 34.94 -35.69
C PRO A 10 -8.01 33.94 -34.93
N LEU A 11 -8.76 33.09 -35.63
CA LEU A 11 -9.59 32.05 -35.02
C LEU A 11 -8.72 30.98 -34.34
N SER A 12 -7.65 30.52 -35.00
CA SER A 12 -6.72 29.53 -34.45
C SER A 12 -5.88 30.07 -33.30
N ALA A 13 -5.59 31.38 -33.27
CA ALA A 13 -4.92 32.04 -32.14
C ALA A 13 -5.87 32.19 -30.93
N ARG A 14 -7.16 32.49 -31.18
CA ARG A 14 -8.18 32.61 -30.13
C ARG A 14 -8.52 31.24 -29.52
N LEU A 15 -8.64 30.20 -30.34
CA LEU A 15 -8.81 28.82 -29.89
C LEU A 15 -7.59 28.34 -29.07
N ARG A 16 -6.37 28.61 -29.53
CA ARG A 16 -5.15 28.32 -28.76
C ARG A 16 -5.09 29.06 -27.41
N ARG A 17 -5.51 30.33 -27.36
CA ARG A 17 -5.56 31.09 -26.09
C ARG A 17 -6.62 30.56 -25.14
N LEU A 18 -7.77 30.12 -25.64
CA LEU A 18 -8.81 29.49 -24.83
C LEU A 18 -8.36 28.13 -24.29
N ASP A 19 -7.70 27.30 -25.11
CA ASP A 19 -7.10 26.03 -24.66
C ASP A 19 -6.03 26.25 -23.60
N SER A 20 -5.16 27.25 -23.77
CA SER A 20 -4.15 27.60 -22.77
C SER A 20 -4.77 28.08 -21.45
N ALA A 21 -5.81 28.90 -21.49
CA ALA A 21 -6.49 29.39 -20.28
C ALA A 21 -7.22 28.26 -19.54
N VAL A 22 -7.89 27.36 -20.26
CA VAL A 22 -8.54 26.17 -19.68
C VAL A 22 -7.51 25.23 -19.06
N THR A 23 -6.38 25.01 -19.75
CA THR A 23 -5.28 24.18 -19.26
C THR A 23 -4.65 24.78 -18.00
N LEU A 24 -4.37 26.10 -18.00
CA LEU A 24 -3.83 26.78 -16.83
C LEU A 24 -4.80 26.70 -15.64
N GLY A 25 -6.10 26.91 -15.87
CA GLY A 25 -7.12 26.76 -14.83
C GLY A 25 -7.17 25.33 -14.27
N PHE A 26 -7.05 24.32 -15.12
CA PHE A 26 -6.97 22.91 -14.70
C PHE A 26 -5.72 22.66 -13.84
N VAL A 27 -4.55 23.12 -14.29
CA VAL A 27 -3.27 22.95 -13.59
C VAL A 27 -3.31 23.62 -12.22
N LEU A 28 -3.72 24.88 -12.14
CA LEU A 28 -3.79 25.62 -10.87
C LEU A 28 -4.78 24.96 -9.90
N ARG A 29 -5.94 24.54 -10.39
CA ARG A 29 -6.94 23.83 -9.59
C ARG A 29 -6.37 22.54 -9.01
N TRP A 30 -5.73 21.71 -9.84
CA TRP A 30 -5.17 20.44 -9.39
C TRP A 30 -3.89 20.60 -8.58
N LEU A 31 -3.13 21.67 -8.76
CA LEU A 31 -2.04 22.02 -7.87
C LEU A 31 -2.54 22.25 -6.44
N LEU A 32 -3.59 23.06 -6.28
CA LEU A 32 -4.19 23.34 -4.97
C LEU A 32 -4.84 22.10 -4.36
N LEU A 33 -5.65 21.37 -5.14
CA LEU A 33 -6.33 20.16 -4.64
C LEU A 33 -5.33 19.06 -4.26
N SER A 34 -4.34 18.81 -5.11
CA SER A 34 -3.33 17.78 -4.84
C SER A 34 -2.42 18.17 -3.69
N GLY A 35 -2.13 19.46 -3.51
CA GLY A 35 -1.43 19.97 -2.33
C GLY A 35 -2.24 19.72 -1.04
N LEU A 36 -3.54 20.00 -1.05
CA LEU A 36 -4.41 19.73 0.10
C LEU A 36 -4.52 18.24 0.40
N VAL A 37 -4.69 17.41 -0.64
CA VAL A 37 -4.66 15.95 -0.52
C VAL A 37 -3.31 15.49 0.05
N GLY A 38 -2.20 16.05 -0.42
CA GLY A 38 -0.86 15.76 0.07
C GLY A 38 -0.70 16.10 1.55
N VAL A 39 -1.20 17.25 2.01
CA VAL A 39 -1.20 17.61 3.44
C VAL A 39 -2.00 16.61 4.27
N LEU A 40 -3.20 16.25 3.83
CA LEU A 40 -4.06 15.30 4.55
C LEU A 40 -3.45 13.89 4.60
N ALA A 41 -3.04 13.35 3.44
CA ALA A 41 -2.48 12.02 3.33
C ALA A 41 -1.11 11.92 4.02
N GLY A 42 -0.22 12.90 3.80
CA GLY A 42 1.11 12.96 4.41
C GLY A 42 1.05 13.07 5.93
N SER A 43 0.18 13.92 6.48
CA SER A 43 0.04 14.04 7.93
C SER A 43 -0.57 12.79 8.58
N ALA A 44 -1.56 12.17 7.93
CA ALA A 44 -2.14 10.90 8.39
C ALA A 44 -1.10 9.76 8.36
N SER A 45 -0.31 9.68 7.29
CA SER A 45 0.79 8.72 7.18
C SER A 45 1.88 8.98 8.21
N ALA A 46 2.27 10.23 8.47
CA ALA A 46 3.24 10.57 9.50
C ALA A 46 2.79 10.10 10.89
N LEU A 47 1.55 10.43 11.28
CA LEU A 47 0.95 9.95 12.52
C LEU A 47 0.96 8.43 12.60
N PHE A 48 0.57 7.77 11.51
CA PHE A 48 0.52 6.32 11.45
C PHE A 48 1.90 5.68 11.58
N LEU A 49 2.91 6.20 10.87
CA LEU A 49 4.27 5.66 10.93
C LEU A 49 4.92 5.83 12.30
N VAL A 50 4.76 6.99 12.94
CA VAL A 50 5.24 7.22 14.31
C VAL A 50 4.56 6.27 15.29
N SER A 51 3.24 6.14 15.18
CA SER A 51 2.47 5.21 16.03
C SER A 51 2.88 3.76 15.78
N LEU A 52 3.14 3.39 14.52
CA LEU A 52 3.52 2.04 14.12
C LEU A 52 4.91 1.65 14.62
N ASP A 53 5.87 2.58 14.55
CA ASP A 53 7.21 2.41 15.11
C ASP A 53 7.13 2.26 16.64
N TRP A 54 6.32 3.11 17.31
CA TRP A 54 6.12 3.02 18.75
C TRP A 54 5.55 1.67 19.20
N VAL A 55 4.46 1.19 18.58
CA VAL A 55 3.88 -0.13 18.93
C VAL A 55 4.83 -1.28 18.61
N THR A 56 5.64 -1.15 17.55
CA THR A 56 6.61 -2.17 17.15
C THR A 56 7.73 -2.29 18.18
N ARG A 57 8.32 -1.16 18.61
CA ARG A 57 9.35 -1.12 19.66
C ARG A 57 8.81 -1.64 20.99
N TRP A 58 7.59 -1.23 21.36
CA TRP A 58 6.98 -1.70 22.59
C TRP A 58 6.79 -3.22 22.58
N ARG A 59 6.28 -3.79 21.48
CA ARG A 59 6.14 -5.25 21.31
C ARG A 59 7.48 -5.97 21.42
N GLU A 60 8.54 -5.44 20.81
CA GLU A 60 9.87 -6.07 20.86
C GLU A 60 10.45 -6.14 22.28
N LEU A 61 10.14 -5.15 23.12
CA LEU A 61 10.50 -5.17 24.55
C LEU A 61 9.58 -6.07 25.38
N HIS A 62 8.38 -6.37 24.89
CA HIS A 62 7.34 -7.10 25.62
C HIS A 62 6.87 -8.31 24.82
N ALA A 63 7.74 -9.31 24.62
CA ALA A 63 7.43 -10.50 23.81
C ALA A 63 6.17 -11.25 24.28
N TRP A 64 5.82 -11.18 25.57
CA TRP A 64 4.60 -11.74 26.13
C TRP A 64 3.32 -11.14 25.52
N ALA A 65 3.38 -9.94 24.94
CA ALA A 65 2.25 -9.28 24.29
C ALA A 65 1.68 -10.14 23.15
N LEU A 66 2.50 -10.97 22.51
CA LEU A 66 2.03 -11.91 21.49
C LEU A 66 0.89 -12.79 22.00
N LEU A 67 0.89 -13.18 23.28
CA LEU A 67 -0.17 -14.00 23.89
C LEU A 67 -1.54 -13.31 23.90
N LEU A 68 -1.56 -11.98 23.80
CA LEU A 68 -2.78 -11.17 23.74
C LEU A 68 -3.29 -10.94 22.31
N LEU A 69 -2.61 -11.47 21.29
CA LEU A 69 -3.04 -11.36 19.89
C LEU A 69 -4.49 -11.85 19.66
N PRO A 70 -4.98 -12.95 20.27
CA PRO A 70 -6.39 -13.35 20.14
C PRO A 70 -7.36 -12.31 20.69
N ALA A 71 -7.04 -11.68 21.83
CA ALA A 71 -7.86 -10.64 22.44
C ALA A 71 -7.89 -9.38 21.57
N ALA A 72 -6.74 -9.00 21.00
CA ALA A 72 -6.67 -7.93 20.00
C ALA A 72 -7.51 -8.24 18.77
N GLY A 73 -7.45 -9.50 18.30
CA GLY A 73 -8.30 -10.00 17.22
C GLY A 73 -9.78 -9.82 17.53
N LEU A 74 -10.22 -10.14 18.75
CA LEU A 74 -11.60 -9.92 19.19
C LEU A 74 -11.98 -8.44 19.12
N VAL A 75 -11.15 -7.55 19.65
CA VAL A 75 -11.40 -6.09 19.62
C VAL A 75 -11.52 -5.58 18.19
N ILE A 76 -10.61 -5.98 17.30
CA ILE A 76 -10.64 -5.63 15.87
C ILE A 76 -11.91 -6.19 15.21
N GLY A 77 -12.23 -7.45 15.47
CA GLY A 77 -13.40 -8.14 14.95
C GLY A 77 -14.70 -7.45 15.35
N LEU A 78 -14.86 -7.14 16.64
CA LEU A 78 -16.04 -6.43 17.18
C LEU A 78 -16.12 -5.01 16.62
N ALA A 79 -15.00 -4.28 16.56
CA ALA A 79 -14.98 -2.92 16.03
C ALA A 79 -15.48 -2.87 14.58
N TYR A 80 -15.02 -3.78 13.73
CA TYR A 80 -15.48 -3.86 12.35
C TYR A 80 -16.90 -4.41 12.21
N HIS A 81 -17.31 -5.33 13.09
CA HIS A 81 -18.66 -5.88 13.06
C HIS A 81 -19.74 -4.85 13.44
N TYR A 82 -19.50 -4.05 14.48
CA TYR A 82 -20.48 -3.07 14.95
C TYR A 82 -20.34 -1.69 14.28
N PHE A 83 -19.11 -1.24 14.00
CA PHE A 83 -18.86 0.13 13.48
C PHE A 83 -18.45 0.16 12.01
N GLY A 84 -17.96 -0.95 11.46
CA GLY A 84 -17.38 -1.03 10.12
C GLY A 84 -18.35 -0.69 9.00
N ARG A 85 -19.54 -1.30 8.96
CA ARG A 85 -20.48 -1.14 7.83
C ARG A 85 -19.73 -1.30 6.49
N GLU A 86 -19.90 -0.37 5.55
CA GLU A 86 -19.17 -0.34 4.26
C GLU A 86 -17.65 -0.25 4.40
N ALA A 87 -17.13 0.35 5.48
CA ALA A 87 -15.69 0.45 5.75
C ALA A 87 -15.03 -0.93 5.93
N GLY A 88 -15.80 -1.98 6.19
CA GLY A 88 -15.30 -3.36 6.23
C GLY A 88 -14.74 -3.88 4.91
N ARG A 89 -15.12 -3.27 3.78
CA ARG A 89 -14.60 -3.58 2.43
C ARG A 89 -13.17 -3.07 2.19
N GLY A 90 -12.68 -2.16 3.03
CA GLY A 90 -11.30 -1.66 3.00
C GLY A 90 -10.92 -1.04 1.65
N ASN A 91 -9.77 -1.46 1.08
CA ASN A 91 -9.27 -0.95 -0.19
C ASN A 91 -10.26 -1.13 -1.36
N ASN A 92 -11.00 -2.24 -1.37
CA ASN A 92 -11.98 -2.52 -2.42
C ASN A 92 -13.07 -1.44 -2.48
N LEU A 93 -13.47 -0.86 -1.35
CA LEU A 93 -14.44 0.26 -1.33
C LEU A 93 -13.94 1.45 -2.15
N ILE A 94 -12.66 1.78 -2.04
CA ILE A 94 -12.06 2.91 -2.73
C ILE A 94 -11.95 2.61 -4.23
N LEU A 95 -11.50 1.41 -4.58
CA LEU A 95 -11.45 0.97 -5.97
C LEU A 95 -12.85 1.01 -6.61
N ASP A 96 -13.86 0.48 -5.93
CA ASP A 96 -15.25 0.47 -6.39
C ASP A 96 -15.81 1.90 -6.58
N GLU A 97 -15.52 2.84 -5.67
CA GLU A 97 -15.93 4.23 -5.79
C GLU A 97 -15.16 5.01 -6.86
N ILE A 98 -13.96 4.55 -7.21
CA ILE A 98 -13.25 5.05 -8.39
C ILE A 98 -13.93 4.50 -9.66
N HIS A 99 -14.20 3.19 -9.75
CA HIS A 99 -14.84 2.57 -10.93
C HIS A 99 -16.28 3.06 -11.17
N ALA A 100 -17.08 3.17 -10.12
CA ALA A 100 -18.46 3.61 -10.17
C ALA A 100 -18.75 4.52 -8.96
N PRO A 101 -18.50 5.84 -9.09
CA PRO A 101 -18.72 6.77 -8.00
C PRO A 101 -20.21 6.82 -7.61
N ARG A 102 -20.55 6.36 -6.40
CA ARG A 102 -21.92 6.37 -5.85
C ARG A 102 -22.00 7.25 -4.63
N THR A 103 -21.21 6.93 -3.62
CA THR A 103 -21.30 7.55 -2.29
C THR A 103 -19.92 7.86 -1.74
N PRO A 104 -19.72 9.03 -1.08
CA PRO A 104 -18.42 9.37 -0.52
C PRO A 104 -17.94 8.33 0.49
N VAL A 105 -16.65 7.98 0.42
CA VAL A 105 -15.99 7.04 1.33
C VAL A 105 -16.20 7.50 2.77
N PRO A 106 -16.67 6.62 3.68
CA PRO A 106 -17.04 7.04 5.02
C PRO A 106 -15.79 7.34 5.85
N LEU A 107 -15.72 8.54 6.45
CA LEU A 107 -14.57 9.00 7.23
C LEU A 107 -14.18 8.05 8.39
N ARG A 108 -15.14 7.28 8.91
CA ARG A 108 -14.90 6.24 9.93
C ARG A 108 -13.90 5.16 9.50
N LEU A 109 -13.66 4.99 8.19
CA LEU A 109 -12.63 4.08 7.66
C LEU A 109 -11.26 4.42 8.25
N VAL A 110 -10.94 5.71 8.38
CA VAL A 110 -9.63 6.22 8.84
C VAL A 110 -9.28 5.71 10.26
N PRO A 111 -10.05 6.00 11.32
CA PRO A 111 -9.72 5.52 12.66
C PRO A 111 -9.83 4.00 12.78
N LEU A 112 -10.72 3.34 12.03
CA LEU A 112 -10.86 1.87 12.07
C LEU A 112 -9.64 1.17 11.50
N VAL A 113 -9.14 1.62 10.34
CA VAL A 113 -7.96 1.01 9.70
C VAL A 113 -6.69 1.36 10.47
N LEU A 114 -6.56 2.59 10.96
CA LEU A 114 -5.44 3.01 11.81
C LEU A 114 -5.37 2.18 13.09
N GLY A 115 -6.45 2.16 13.88
CA GLY A 115 -6.50 1.42 15.14
C GLY A 115 -6.37 -0.10 14.94
N GLY A 116 -7.02 -0.64 13.90
CA GLY A 116 -6.95 -2.06 13.59
C GLY A 116 -5.54 -2.52 13.22
N THR A 117 -4.83 -1.75 12.40
CA THR A 117 -3.45 -2.07 12.02
C THR A 117 -2.49 -1.87 13.18
N LEU A 118 -2.65 -0.80 13.98
CA LEU A 118 -1.82 -0.60 15.18
C LEU A 118 -1.98 -1.74 16.19
N LEU A 119 -3.22 -2.18 16.48
CA LEU A 119 -3.46 -3.32 17.35
C LEU A 119 -2.87 -4.62 16.77
N THR A 120 -3.00 -4.83 15.46
CA THR A 120 -2.40 -6.00 14.79
C THR A 120 -0.89 -6.01 14.99
N HIS A 121 -0.21 -4.89 14.79
CA HIS A 121 1.24 -4.79 14.97
C HIS A 121 1.68 -4.85 16.44
N LEU A 122 0.94 -4.20 17.34
CA LEU A 122 1.23 -4.15 18.78
C LEU A 122 1.30 -5.56 19.39
N PHE A 123 0.43 -6.46 18.97
CA PHE A 123 0.37 -7.83 19.48
C PHE A 123 1.02 -8.85 18.53
N GLY A 124 1.76 -8.41 17.52
CA GLY A 124 2.63 -9.28 16.74
C GLY A 124 2.01 -9.96 15.51
N GLY A 125 0.87 -9.50 15.01
CA GLY A 125 0.38 -9.94 13.70
C GLY A 125 1.36 -9.60 12.58
N SER A 126 1.54 -10.51 11.61
CA SER A 126 2.36 -10.26 10.42
C SER A 126 1.53 -9.53 9.38
N ALA A 127 1.71 -8.21 9.30
CA ALA A 127 0.97 -7.35 8.39
C ALA A 127 1.85 -6.19 7.90
N GLY A 128 1.37 -5.51 6.86
CA GLY A 128 1.98 -4.34 6.23
C GLY A 128 1.28 -3.04 6.59
N ARG A 129 1.84 -1.95 6.07
CA ARG A 129 1.36 -0.57 6.34
C ARG A 129 0.70 0.12 5.13
N GLU A 130 0.98 -0.32 3.92
CA GLU A 130 0.49 0.29 2.67
C GLU A 130 -1.03 0.42 2.61
N GLY A 131 -1.76 -0.70 2.73
CA GLY A 131 -3.21 -0.68 2.60
C GLY A 131 -3.89 0.25 3.60
N THR A 132 -3.28 0.49 4.77
CA THR A 132 -3.78 1.47 5.76
C THR A 132 -3.58 2.89 5.24
N ALA A 133 -2.40 3.19 4.71
CA ALA A 133 -2.05 4.50 4.18
C ALA A 133 -2.90 4.89 2.96
N VAL A 134 -3.07 3.96 2.01
CA VAL A 134 -3.90 4.14 0.82
C VAL A 134 -5.36 4.35 1.22
N GLN A 135 -5.85 3.58 2.21
CA GLN A 135 -7.20 3.74 2.72
C GLN A 135 -7.42 5.10 3.40
N MET A 136 -6.49 5.54 4.24
CA MET A 136 -6.57 6.84 4.88
C MET A 136 -6.48 7.98 3.86
N GLY A 137 -5.51 7.90 2.93
CA GLY A 137 -5.32 8.89 1.89
C GLY A 137 -6.55 9.04 0.99
N GLY A 138 -7.11 7.92 0.51
CA GLY A 138 -8.34 7.94 -0.29
C GLY A 138 -9.56 8.46 0.48
N ALA A 139 -9.77 8.01 1.73
CA ALA A 139 -10.91 8.43 2.53
C ALA A 139 -10.87 9.90 2.97
N LEU A 140 -9.69 10.41 3.32
CA LEU A 140 -9.47 11.82 3.66
C LEU A 140 -9.61 12.71 2.43
N ALA A 141 -9.04 12.30 1.29
CA ALA A 141 -9.18 13.01 0.03
C ALA A 141 -10.65 13.12 -0.38
N ASP A 142 -11.43 12.04 -0.29
CA ASP A 142 -12.84 12.04 -0.70
C ASP A 142 -13.74 12.93 0.17
N GLN A 143 -13.33 13.34 1.37
CA GLN A 143 -14.10 14.31 2.15
C GLN A 143 -14.12 15.68 1.47
N LEU A 144 -13.05 16.04 0.75
CA LEU A 144 -12.98 17.27 -0.03
C LEU A 144 -14.05 17.31 -1.13
N THR A 145 -14.52 16.14 -1.62
CA THR A 145 -15.64 16.05 -2.55
C THR A 145 -16.91 16.68 -1.98
N ARG A 146 -17.23 16.41 -0.71
CA ARG A 146 -18.43 16.97 -0.07
C ARG A 146 -18.27 18.46 0.16
N TRP A 147 -17.10 18.88 0.63
CA TRP A 147 -16.83 20.29 0.98
C TRP A 147 -16.79 21.19 -0.26
N LEU A 148 -16.15 20.72 -1.34
CA LEU A 148 -15.98 21.47 -2.59
C LEU A 148 -17.04 21.16 -3.65
N ARG A 149 -18.01 20.29 -3.33
CA ARG A 149 -19.10 19.86 -4.22
C ARG A 149 -18.59 19.38 -5.59
N LEU A 150 -17.58 18.51 -5.58
CA LEU A 150 -16.91 18.06 -6.80
C LEU A 150 -17.81 17.16 -7.64
N ARG A 151 -17.69 17.29 -8.97
CA ARG A 151 -18.40 16.43 -9.94
C ARG A 151 -17.80 15.01 -9.92
N PRO A 152 -18.55 13.98 -10.35
CA PRO A 152 -18.08 12.59 -10.33
C PRO A 152 -16.72 12.37 -11.02
N ARG A 153 -16.46 13.09 -12.12
CA ARG A 153 -15.16 13.05 -12.82
C ARG A 153 -14.02 13.56 -11.93
N ASP A 154 -14.19 14.71 -11.30
CA ASP A 154 -13.16 15.31 -10.45
C ASP A 154 -12.97 14.50 -9.15
N ARG A 155 -14.05 13.99 -8.58
CA ARG A 155 -14.01 13.05 -7.44
C ARG A 155 -13.14 11.83 -7.75
N ARG A 156 -13.30 11.22 -8.93
CA ARG A 156 -12.49 10.08 -9.36
C ARG A 156 -11.00 10.42 -9.37
N LEU A 157 -10.64 11.56 -9.94
CA LEU A 157 -9.24 12.03 -9.99
C LEU A 157 -8.70 12.31 -8.58
N LEU A 158 -9.54 12.81 -7.68
CA LEU A 158 -9.19 13.09 -6.29
C LEU A 158 -8.94 11.81 -5.48
N LEU A 159 -9.75 10.77 -5.69
CA LEU A 159 -9.54 9.46 -5.08
C LEU A 159 -8.23 8.82 -5.55
N ILE A 160 -7.91 8.91 -6.86
CA ILE A 160 -6.62 8.48 -7.42
C ILE A 160 -5.48 9.26 -6.74
N ALA A 161 -5.58 10.58 -6.69
CA ALA A 161 -4.60 11.43 -6.03
C ALA A 161 -4.41 11.08 -4.54
N GLY A 162 -5.50 10.78 -3.82
CA GLY A 162 -5.48 10.36 -2.42
C GLY A 162 -4.80 9.01 -2.21
N MET A 163 -5.06 8.03 -3.08
CA MET A 163 -4.37 6.74 -3.05
C MET A 163 -2.88 6.89 -3.36
N SER A 164 -2.54 7.66 -4.40
CA SER A 164 -1.15 7.95 -4.76
C SER A 164 -0.39 8.66 -3.64
N GLY A 165 -1.02 9.66 -3.01
CA GLY A 165 -0.51 10.36 -1.84
C GLY A 165 -0.30 9.43 -0.64
N GLY A 166 -1.30 8.60 -0.32
CA GLY A 166 -1.22 7.63 0.78
C GLY A 166 -0.09 6.61 0.59
N PHE A 167 0.06 6.06 -0.61
CA PHE A 167 1.15 5.13 -0.92
C PHE A 167 2.51 5.82 -0.84
N ALA A 168 2.67 6.95 -1.53
CA ALA A 168 3.94 7.68 -1.61
C ALA A 168 4.43 8.14 -0.23
N SER A 169 3.53 8.71 0.58
CA SER A 169 3.86 9.22 1.92
C SER A 169 4.37 8.15 2.88
N VAL A 170 3.92 6.90 2.75
CA VAL A 170 4.38 5.81 3.60
C VAL A 170 5.72 5.23 3.14
N PHE A 171 5.97 5.17 1.84
CA PHE A 171 7.20 4.55 1.33
C PHE A 171 8.33 5.52 1.00
N GLY A 172 8.04 6.81 0.89
CA GLY A 172 9.03 7.80 0.46
C GLY A 172 9.35 7.70 -1.03
N THR A 173 8.40 7.17 -1.82
CA THR A 173 8.57 6.87 -3.25
C THR A 173 7.45 7.51 -4.09
N PRO A 174 7.51 8.83 -4.35
CA PRO A 174 6.47 9.56 -5.07
C PRO A 174 6.14 8.99 -6.45
N LEU A 175 7.17 8.62 -7.22
CA LEU A 175 7.00 8.06 -8.56
C LEU A 175 6.24 6.72 -8.51
N ALA A 176 6.62 5.84 -7.58
CA ALA A 176 5.96 4.55 -7.41
C ALA A 176 4.51 4.70 -6.91
N GLY A 177 4.26 5.61 -5.97
CA GLY A 177 2.90 5.88 -5.48
C GLY A 177 1.99 6.49 -6.55
N ALA A 178 2.51 7.39 -7.39
CA ALA A 178 1.78 7.92 -8.53
C ALA A 178 1.40 6.82 -9.52
N MET A 179 2.37 5.99 -9.93
CA MET A 179 2.14 4.86 -10.84
C MET A 179 1.16 3.84 -10.24
N PHE A 180 1.29 3.51 -8.95
CA PHE A 180 0.38 2.62 -8.25
C PHE A 180 -1.08 3.11 -8.37
N GLY A 181 -1.35 4.38 -8.06
CA GLY A 181 -2.69 4.93 -8.15
C GLY A 181 -3.25 4.96 -9.59
N LEU A 182 -2.40 5.06 -10.60
CA LEU A 182 -2.79 5.06 -12.01
C LEU A 182 -3.12 3.66 -12.54
N GLU A 183 -2.35 2.64 -12.14
CA GLU A 183 -2.43 1.29 -12.72
C GLU A 183 -3.31 0.33 -11.94
N VAL A 184 -3.39 0.46 -10.61
CA VAL A 184 -4.13 -0.49 -9.74
C VAL A 184 -5.63 -0.56 -10.08
N LEU A 185 -6.14 0.44 -10.80
CA LEU A 185 -7.54 0.56 -11.17
C LEU A 185 -7.90 -0.20 -12.44
N LEU A 186 -7.02 -0.20 -13.44
CA LEU A 186 -7.32 -0.72 -14.76
C LEU A 186 -6.07 -1.41 -15.30
N LEU A 187 -6.04 -2.73 -15.16
CA LEU A 187 -5.03 -3.56 -15.80
C LEU A 187 -5.07 -3.31 -17.31
N GLY A 188 -3.97 -2.76 -17.85
CA GLY A 188 -3.81 -2.49 -19.27
C GLY A 188 -4.29 -1.13 -19.78
N SER A 189 -4.73 -0.19 -18.91
CA SER A 189 -5.04 1.17 -19.36
C SER A 189 -4.69 2.24 -18.33
N ILE A 190 -4.07 3.34 -18.78
CA ILE A 190 -3.72 4.49 -17.93
C ILE A 190 -4.63 5.67 -18.26
N ARG A 191 -5.18 6.31 -17.22
CA ARG A 191 -5.95 7.55 -17.36
C ARG A 191 -5.01 8.75 -17.35
N TYR A 192 -4.72 9.30 -18.53
CA TYR A 192 -3.82 10.44 -18.67
C TYR A 192 -4.28 11.70 -17.93
N ASP A 193 -5.60 11.90 -17.75
CA ASP A 193 -6.15 13.03 -16.98
C ASP A 193 -5.89 12.92 -15.47
N ALA A 194 -5.49 11.76 -14.98
CA ALA A 194 -5.11 11.53 -13.58
C ALA A 194 -3.60 11.64 -13.33
N LEU A 195 -2.78 11.75 -14.38
CA LEU A 195 -1.32 11.78 -14.25
C LEU A 195 -0.86 12.97 -13.40
N LEU A 196 -1.23 14.20 -13.79
CA LEU A 196 -0.85 15.40 -13.05
C LEU A 196 -1.34 15.37 -11.57
N PRO A 197 -2.62 15.10 -11.27
CA PRO A 197 -3.08 14.97 -9.88
C PRO A 197 -2.33 13.91 -9.06
N ALA A 198 -2.09 12.73 -9.64
CA ALA A 198 -1.44 11.62 -8.95
C ALA A 198 0.00 11.97 -8.54
N PHE A 199 0.79 12.50 -9.48
CA PHE A 199 2.18 12.88 -9.21
C PHE A 199 2.30 14.06 -8.24
N LEU A 200 1.45 15.09 -8.37
CA LEU A 200 1.45 16.23 -7.46
C LEU A 200 1.08 15.80 -6.03
N ALA A 201 0.03 14.98 -5.88
CA ALA A 201 -0.40 14.51 -4.56
C ALA A 201 0.63 13.56 -3.94
N ALA A 202 1.21 12.64 -4.73
CA ALA A 202 2.26 11.74 -4.27
C ALA A 202 3.49 12.51 -3.75
N THR A 203 3.96 13.49 -4.53
CA THR A 203 5.13 14.30 -4.17
C THR A 203 4.85 15.18 -2.96
N SER A 204 3.67 15.83 -2.93
CA SER A 204 3.26 16.66 -1.80
C SER A 204 3.09 15.84 -0.51
N ALA A 205 2.51 14.63 -0.60
CA ALA A 205 2.33 13.77 0.56
C ALA A 205 3.66 13.26 1.13
N ASP A 206 4.60 12.85 0.29
CA ASP A 206 5.96 12.48 0.74
C ASP A 206 6.67 13.67 1.39
N PHE A 207 6.63 14.85 0.76
CA PHE A 207 7.21 16.06 1.34
C PHE A 207 6.62 16.38 2.71
N VAL A 208 5.30 16.32 2.86
CA VAL A 208 4.63 16.58 4.14
C VAL A 208 5.03 15.55 5.20
N THR A 209 5.10 14.26 4.88
CA THR A 209 5.56 13.23 5.83
C THR A 209 6.97 13.53 6.33
N ARG A 210 7.89 13.90 5.43
CA ARG A 210 9.26 14.27 5.80
C ARG A 210 9.31 15.58 6.58
N ALA A 211 8.44 16.54 6.29
CA ALA A 211 8.33 17.79 7.04
C ALA A 211 7.87 17.56 8.50
N TRP A 212 7.12 16.48 8.76
CA TRP A 212 6.84 16.01 10.13
C TRP A 212 8.03 15.32 10.82
N GLY A 213 9.21 15.26 10.18
CA GLY A 213 10.40 14.60 10.70
C GLY A 213 10.38 13.07 10.58
N VAL A 214 9.43 12.52 9.83
CA VAL A 214 9.30 11.07 9.66
C VAL A 214 10.10 10.63 8.44
N GLY A 215 11.19 9.90 8.68
CA GLY A 215 12.04 9.33 7.64
C GLY A 215 11.52 8.00 7.08
N HIS A 216 12.16 7.55 5.99
CA HIS A 216 11.90 6.27 5.35
C HIS A 216 13.15 5.39 5.41
N THR A 217 12.96 4.08 5.37
CA THR A 217 14.07 3.12 5.33
C THR A 217 14.91 3.36 4.08
N ALA A 218 16.22 3.57 4.26
CA ALA A 218 17.17 3.61 3.17
C ALA A 218 17.59 2.19 2.80
N TYR A 219 17.47 1.85 1.52
CA TYR A 219 17.96 0.58 0.97
C TYR A 219 19.34 0.77 0.31
N PRO A 220 20.17 -0.28 0.23
CA PRO A 220 21.48 -0.20 -0.39
C PRO A 220 21.40 0.24 -1.86
N GLN A 221 22.41 0.99 -2.31
CA GLN A 221 22.56 1.29 -3.73
C GLN A 221 23.03 0.03 -4.47
N LEU A 222 22.36 -0.28 -5.57
CA LEU A 222 22.70 -1.42 -6.40
C LEU A 222 23.88 -1.09 -7.32
N ALA A 223 24.83 -2.02 -7.43
CA ALA A 223 25.88 -1.94 -8.43
C ALA A 223 25.28 -2.12 -9.84
N ALA A 224 25.85 -1.42 -10.83
CA ALA A 224 25.47 -1.63 -12.22
C ALA A 224 25.82 -3.06 -12.65
N LEU A 225 24.83 -3.79 -13.17
CA LEU A 225 25.04 -5.13 -13.70
C LEU A 225 25.27 -5.07 -15.22
N PRO A 226 26.33 -5.70 -15.75
CA PRO A 226 26.47 -5.84 -17.20
C PRO A 226 25.33 -6.71 -17.76
N LEU A 227 24.68 -6.23 -18.82
CA LEU A 227 23.60 -6.94 -19.50
C LEU A 227 24.16 -8.08 -20.37
N THR A 228 24.43 -9.21 -19.76
CA THR A 228 24.85 -10.44 -20.45
C THR A 228 23.65 -11.37 -20.68
N PRO A 229 23.67 -12.24 -21.71
CA PRO A 229 22.60 -13.24 -21.92
C PRO A 229 22.34 -14.11 -20.68
N GLN A 230 23.40 -14.46 -19.93
CA GLN A 230 23.28 -15.18 -18.67
C GLN A 230 22.54 -14.38 -17.60
N SER A 231 22.89 -13.09 -17.42
CA SER A 231 22.23 -12.23 -16.43
C SER A 231 20.74 -12.04 -16.75
N VAL A 232 20.41 -11.87 -18.03
CA VAL A 232 19.03 -11.77 -18.50
C VAL A 232 18.28 -13.07 -18.27
N GLY A 233 18.88 -14.22 -18.62
CA GLY A 233 18.29 -15.54 -18.39
C GLY A 233 18.02 -15.81 -16.90
N CYS A 234 18.98 -15.50 -16.03
CA CYS A 234 18.80 -15.64 -14.58
C CYS A 234 17.73 -14.70 -14.02
N THR A 235 17.66 -13.46 -14.51
CA THR A 235 16.65 -12.47 -14.10
C THR A 235 15.24 -12.89 -14.55
N LEU A 236 15.10 -13.45 -15.76
CA LEU A 236 13.83 -14.00 -16.24
C LEU A 236 13.36 -15.19 -15.39
N LEU A 237 14.28 -16.10 -15.05
CA LEU A 237 13.98 -17.22 -14.17
C LEU A 237 13.55 -16.74 -12.77
N ALA A 238 14.30 -15.79 -12.18
CA ALA A 238 13.93 -15.19 -10.90
C ALA A 238 12.55 -14.52 -10.96
N GLY A 239 12.27 -13.75 -12.03
CA GLY A 239 10.96 -13.13 -12.27
C GLY A 239 9.81 -14.16 -12.31
N ALA A 240 10.01 -15.30 -12.98
CA ALA A 240 9.02 -16.38 -12.99
C ALA A 240 8.79 -16.95 -11.57
N LEU A 241 9.85 -17.17 -10.79
CA LEU A 241 9.75 -17.66 -9.41
C LEU A 241 9.07 -16.64 -8.47
N PHE A 242 9.37 -15.35 -8.61
CA PHE A 242 8.67 -14.28 -7.89
C PHE A 242 7.18 -14.25 -8.23
N GLY A 243 6.83 -14.36 -9.52
CA GLY A 243 5.44 -14.41 -9.97
C GLY A 243 4.67 -15.61 -9.43
N LEU A 244 5.29 -16.80 -9.43
CA LEU A 244 4.70 -18.00 -8.84
C LEU A 244 4.51 -17.87 -7.32
N THR A 245 5.47 -17.26 -6.64
CA THR A 245 5.39 -17.02 -5.18
C THR A 245 4.30 -16.02 -4.84
N ALA A 246 4.17 -14.93 -5.61
CA ALA A 246 3.09 -13.95 -5.46
C ALA A 246 1.71 -14.59 -5.69
N ARG A 247 1.56 -15.42 -6.73
CA ARG A 247 0.34 -16.21 -6.98
C ARG A 247 0.02 -17.13 -5.81
N SER A 248 1.04 -17.79 -5.26
CA SER A 248 0.90 -18.70 -4.12
C SER A 248 0.44 -17.96 -2.85
N PHE A 249 1.00 -16.78 -2.57
CA PHE A 249 0.55 -15.91 -1.48
C PHE A 249 -0.92 -15.52 -1.65
N ALA A 250 -1.30 -15.00 -2.83
CA ALA A 250 -2.69 -14.61 -3.09
C ALA A 250 -3.67 -15.79 -2.96
N ALA A 251 -3.32 -16.96 -3.51
CA ALA A 251 -4.13 -18.16 -3.41
C ALA A 251 -4.27 -18.65 -1.96
N LEU A 252 -3.18 -18.62 -1.18
CA LEU A 252 -3.19 -19.03 0.22
C LEU A 252 -4.02 -18.07 1.07
N THR A 253 -3.82 -16.75 0.95
CA THR A 253 -4.60 -15.75 1.70
C THR A 253 -6.09 -15.89 1.42
N HIS A 254 -6.48 -16.08 0.15
CA HIS A 254 -7.88 -16.31 -0.21
C HIS A 254 -8.41 -17.65 0.31
N TRP A 255 -7.60 -18.72 0.24
CA TRP A 255 -7.98 -20.01 0.79
C TRP A 255 -8.20 -19.95 2.30
N VAL A 256 -7.28 -19.34 3.07
CA VAL A 256 -7.44 -19.10 4.50
C VAL A 256 -8.71 -18.30 4.76
N GLY A 257 -8.92 -17.19 4.04
CA GLY A 257 -10.12 -16.38 4.16
C GLY A 257 -11.41 -17.17 3.97
N ARG A 258 -11.46 -18.08 2.99
CA ARG A 258 -12.61 -18.98 2.77
C ARG A 258 -12.80 -19.98 3.90
N GLN A 259 -11.73 -20.51 4.51
CA GLN A 259 -11.86 -21.41 5.66
C GLN A 259 -12.43 -20.68 6.88
N PHE A 260 -11.89 -19.50 7.21
CA PHE A 260 -12.37 -18.70 8.35
C PHE A 260 -13.76 -18.09 8.09
N ALA A 261 -14.15 -17.88 6.84
CA ALA A 261 -15.50 -17.43 6.49
C ALA A 261 -16.60 -18.43 6.90
N ARG A 262 -16.27 -19.72 7.10
CA ARG A 262 -17.21 -20.75 7.58
C ARG A 262 -17.67 -20.51 9.03
N LEU A 263 -16.96 -19.68 9.78
CA LEU A 263 -17.36 -19.28 11.12
C LEU A 263 -18.51 -18.29 11.04
N ALA A 264 -19.64 -18.67 11.67
CA ALA A 264 -20.89 -17.92 11.62
C ALA A 264 -20.77 -16.52 12.22
N TYR A 265 -19.99 -16.36 13.30
CA TYR A 265 -19.78 -15.07 13.96
C TYR A 265 -18.45 -14.44 13.53
N PRO A 266 -18.46 -13.38 12.67
CA PRO A 266 -17.23 -12.82 12.09
C PRO A 266 -16.18 -12.34 13.09
N PRO A 267 -16.53 -11.76 14.26
CA PRO A 267 -15.54 -11.35 15.25
C PRO A 267 -14.65 -12.47 15.80
N LEU A 268 -15.07 -13.73 15.73
CA LEU A 268 -14.24 -14.87 16.18
C LEU A 268 -13.17 -15.31 15.19
N ARG A 269 -13.27 -14.86 13.92
CA ARG A 269 -12.29 -15.22 12.88
C ARG A 269 -10.87 -14.79 13.26
N PRO A 270 -10.61 -13.51 13.61
CA PRO A 270 -9.27 -13.09 14.03
C PRO A 270 -8.88 -13.63 15.42
N VAL A 271 -9.83 -14.02 16.27
CA VAL A 271 -9.53 -14.69 17.55
C VAL A 271 -8.88 -16.04 17.31
N LEU A 272 -9.54 -16.90 16.53
CA LEU A 272 -9.04 -18.23 16.20
C LEU A 272 -7.75 -18.16 15.37
N GLY A 273 -7.67 -17.19 14.44
CA GLY A 273 -6.43 -16.94 13.70
C GLY A 273 -5.30 -16.46 14.60
N GLY A 274 -5.59 -15.62 15.59
CA GLY A 274 -4.64 -15.18 16.61
C GLY A 274 -4.12 -16.35 17.45
N VAL A 275 -5.00 -17.26 17.89
CA VAL A 275 -4.58 -18.46 18.63
C VAL A 275 -3.64 -19.32 17.79
N LEU A 276 -3.97 -19.52 16.51
CA LEU A 276 -3.12 -20.30 15.60
C LEU A 276 -1.77 -19.62 15.34
N LEU A 277 -1.75 -18.29 15.19
CA LEU A 277 -0.51 -17.52 15.04
C LEU A 277 0.38 -17.63 16.28
N VAL A 278 -0.20 -17.49 17.48
CA VAL A 278 0.54 -17.66 18.75
C VAL A 278 1.13 -19.06 18.84
N ALA A 279 0.36 -20.10 18.51
CA ALA A 279 0.84 -21.48 18.53
C ALA A 279 1.97 -21.73 17.52
N LEU A 280 1.83 -21.25 16.28
CA LEU A 280 2.85 -21.40 15.24
C LEU A 280 4.14 -20.66 15.60
N VAL A 281 4.04 -19.42 16.07
CA VAL A 281 5.20 -18.63 16.47
C VAL A 281 5.88 -19.23 17.71
N GLY A 282 5.09 -19.72 18.67
CA GLY A 282 5.61 -20.45 19.83
C GLY A 282 6.37 -21.71 19.42
N ALA A 283 5.85 -22.48 18.46
CA ALA A 283 6.51 -23.67 17.93
C ALA A 283 7.79 -23.34 17.13
N LEU A 284 7.81 -22.21 16.42
CA LEU A 284 8.99 -21.71 15.71
C LEU A 284 10.09 -21.18 16.62
N GLY A 285 9.73 -20.76 17.84
CA GLY A 285 10.68 -20.18 18.80
C GLY A 285 11.28 -18.84 18.35
N THR A 286 10.69 -18.15 17.37
CA THR A 286 11.20 -16.87 16.86
C THR A 286 10.09 -15.88 16.47
N THR A 287 10.32 -14.59 16.76
CA THR A 287 9.43 -13.48 16.40
C THR A 287 9.87 -12.74 15.12
N ARG A 288 10.93 -13.24 14.45
CA ARG A 288 11.56 -12.64 13.26
C ARG A 288 10.58 -12.29 12.13
N TYR A 289 9.50 -13.07 12.00
CA TYR A 289 8.52 -12.94 10.91
C TYR A 289 7.32 -12.05 11.26
N LEU A 290 7.25 -11.49 12.47
CA LEU A 290 6.11 -10.70 12.93
C LEU A 290 6.20 -9.22 12.51
N GLY A 291 5.05 -8.54 12.50
CA GLY A 291 4.95 -7.13 12.09
C GLY A 291 5.42 -6.91 10.65
N LEU A 292 6.09 -5.78 10.40
CA LEU A 292 6.54 -5.41 9.06
C LEU A 292 7.69 -6.30 8.56
N GLY A 293 8.67 -6.57 9.42
CA GLY A 293 9.88 -7.33 9.09
C GLY A 293 10.96 -6.53 8.34
N VAL A 294 10.94 -5.19 8.40
CA VAL A 294 11.92 -4.31 7.74
C VAL A 294 13.38 -4.66 8.03
N PRO A 295 13.80 -5.00 9.27
CA PRO A 295 15.19 -5.36 9.53
C PRO A 295 15.68 -6.54 8.69
N VAL A 296 14.82 -7.55 8.49
CA VAL A 296 15.14 -8.73 7.68
C VAL A 296 15.15 -8.40 6.18
N ILE A 297 14.33 -7.45 5.74
CA ILE A 297 14.41 -6.94 4.36
C ILE A 297 15.81 -6.36 4.13
N VAL A 298 16.29 -5.49 5.04
CA VAL A 298 17.63 -4.88 4.94
C VAL A 298 18.74 -5.94 5.01
N GLU A 299 18.60 -6.92 5.89
CA GLU A 299 19.52 -8.06 6.02
C GLU A 299 19.61 -8.87 4.71
N ALA A 300 18.48 -9.05 4.02
CA ALA A 300 18.40 -9.81 2.75
C ALA A 300 19.26 -9.21 1.64
N PHE A 301 19.50 -7.90 1.64
CA PHE A 301 20.39 -7.23 0.69
C PHE A 301 21.88 -7.43 0.99
N GLN A 302 22.22 -7.78 2.24
CA GLN A 302 23.60 -7.80 2.74
C GLN A 302 24.17 -9.21 2.81
N THR A 303 23.37 -10.16 3.28
CA THR A 303 23.79 -11.55 3.49
C THR A 303 22.79 -12.51 2.87
N PRO A 304 23.24 -13.60 2.22
CA PRO A 304 22.33 -14.62 1.71
C PRO A 304 21.49 -15.24 2.83
N LEU A 305 20.17 -15.16 2.70
CA LEU A 305 19.20 -15.74 3.62
C LEU A 305 18.69 -17.09 3.12
N GLY A 306 18.08 -17.87 4.03
CA GLY A 306 17.56 -19.19 3.69
C GLY A 306 16.12 -19.15 3.15
N PRO A 307 15.69 -20.17 2.38
CA PRO A 307 14.34 -20.22 1.82
C PRO A 307 13.23 -20.27 2.88
N GLN A 308 13.55 -20.63 4.12
CA GLN A 308 12.60 -20.61 5.24
C GLN A 308 12.07 -19.19 5.53
N ASP A 309 12.85 -18.14 5.30
CA ASP A 309 12.45 -16.78 5.67
C ASP A 309 11.25 -16.31 4.82
N PHE A 310 11.30 -16.51 3.50
CA PHE A 310 10.18 -16.16 2.62
C PHE A 310 8.96 -17.05 2.89
N ALA A 311 9.18 -18.35 3.13
CA ALA A 311 8.12 -19.32 3.34
C ALA A 311 7.32 -19.03 4.63
N TRP A 312 8.02 -18.77 5.74
CA TRP A 312 7.36 -18.43 7.01
C TRP A 312 6.68 -17.08 6.96
N LYS A 313 7.29 -16.07 6.35
CA LYS A 313 6.64 -14.76 6.20
C LYS A 313 5.38 -14.87 5.34
N LEU A 314 5.43 -15.63 4.24
CA LEU A 314 4.29 -15.90 3.37
C LEU A 314 3.15 -16.55 4.15
N LEU A 315 3.43 -17.65 4.87
CA LEU A 315 2.43 -18.38 5.65
C LEU A 315 1.80 -17.52 6.75
N LEU A 316 2.63 -16.86 7.56
CA LEU A 316 2.16 -16.09 8.73
C LEU A 316 1.38 -14.85 8.28
N THR A 317 1.79 -14.18 7.21
CA THR A 317 1.06 -13.02 6.67
C THR A 317 -0.26 -13.45 6.05
N ALA A 318 -0.26 -14.51 5.24
CA ALA A 318 -1.49 -15.04 4.63
C ALA A 318 -2.50 -15.49 5.70
N LEU A 319 -2.02 -16.10 6.79
CA LEU A 319 -2.86 -16.45 7.94
C LEU A 319 -3.39 -15.20 8.65
N THR A 320 -2.52 -14.24 8.96
CA THR A 320 -2.89 -12.98 9.65
C THR A 320 -3.99 -12.24 8.90
N LEU A 321 -3.79 -11.97 7.61
CA LEU A 321 -4.76 -11.24 6.80
C LEU A 321 -6.00 -12.10 6.49
N GLY A 322 -5.82 -13.39 6.18
CA GLY A 322 -6.91 -14.29 5.85
C GLY A 322 -7.90 -14.52 7.00
N CYS A 323 -7.43 -14.53 8.26
CA CYS A 323 -8.32 -14.67 9.42
C CYS A 323 -9.02 -13.35 9.83
N GLY A 324 -8.65 -12.22 9.23
CA GLY A 324 -9.36 -10.94 9.40
C GLY A 324 -8.68 -9.90 10.28
N PHE A 325 -7.38 -10.05 10.60
CA PHE A 325 -6.60 -8.92 11.12
C PHE A 325 -6.49 -7.80 10.07
N ARG A 326 -6.15 -6.60 10.52
CA ARG A 326 -6.08 -5.41 9.67
C ARG A 326 -4.64 -4.99 9.42
N GLY A 327 -4.40 -4.50 8.22
CA GLY A 327 -3.09 -4.10 7.75
C GLY A 327 -3.01 -4.24 6.24
N GLY A 328 -1.93 -3.74 5.65
CA GLY A 328 -1.60 -3.96 4.25
C GLY A 328 -0.88 -5.30 4.04
N GLU A 329 -0.62 -5.63 2.79
CA GLU A 329 0.15 -6.83 2.41
C GLU A 329 1.48 -6.50 1.73
N VAL A 330 1.63 -5.27 1.22
CA VAL A 330 2.78 -4.87 0.40
C VAL A 330 4.14 -4.97 1.13
N THR A 331 4.23 -4.55 2.40
CA THR A 331 5.52 -4.64 3.12
C THR A 331 5.93 -6.10 3.39
N PRO A 332 5.02 -7.00 3.83
CA PRO A 332 5.29 -8.44 3.80
C PRO A 332 5.64 -9.00 2.42
N LEU A 333 5.03 -8.50 1.33
CA LEU A 333 5.40 -8.91 -0.03
C LEU A 333 6.83 -8.50 -0.39
N PHE A 334 7.28 -7.31 0.03
CA PHE A 334 8.70 -6.92 -0.09
C PHE A 334 9.60 -7.84 0.71
N PHE A 335 9.21 -8.24 1.92
CA PHE A 335 9.96 -9.24 2.69
C PHE A 335 10.05 -10.57 1.95
N ILE A 336 8.93 -11.10 1.49
CA ILE A 336 8.88 -12.40 0.80
C ILE A 336 9.73 -12.34 -0.48
N GLY A 337 9.62 -11.27 -1.26
CA GLY A 337 10.44 -11.04 -2.46
C GLY A 337 11.93 -10.97 -2.12
N ALA A 338 12.31 -10.11 -1.18
CA ALA A 338 13.70 -9.90 -0.81
C ALA A 338 14.37 -11.15 -0.25
N THR A 339 13.67 -11.88 0.62
CA THR A 339 14.20 -13.11 1.21
C THR A 339 14.22 -14.29 0.22
N LEU A 340 13.26 -14.38 -0.69
CA LEU A 340 13.32 -15.35 -1.80
C LEU A 340 14.49 -15.02 -2.74
N GLY A 341 14.65 -13.75 -3.13
CA GLY A 341 15.74 -13.30 -3.99
C GLY A 341 17.12 -13.54 -3.36
N SER A 342 17.26 -13.21 -2.09
CA SER A 342 18.45 -13.49 -1.29
C SER A 342 18.79 -14.99 -1.24
N ALA A 343 17.78 -15.87 -1.08
CA ALA A 343 17.98 -17.32 -1.14
C ALA A 343 18.36 -17.80 -2.55
N LEU A 344 17.77 -17.23 -3.60
CA LEU A 344 18.09 -17.55 -4.99
C LEU A 344 19.51 -17.15 -5.36
N ALA A 345 20.10 -16.12 -4.74
CA ALA A 345 21.46 -15.68 -5.00
C ALA A 345 22.54 -16.72 -4.63
N VAL A 346 22.20 -17.74 -3.84
CA VAL A 346 23.08 -18.88 -3.57
C VAL A 346 23.20 -19.81 -4.78
N VAL A 347 22.18 -19.84 -5.64
CA VAL A 347 22.06 -20.77 -6.79
C VAL A 347 22.24 -20.04 -8.11
N LEU A 348 21.70 -18.83 -8.23
CA LEU A 348 21.82 -17.99 -9.41
C LEU A 348 23.07 -17.12 -9.29
N PRO A 349 23.93 -17.05 -10.32
CA PRO A 349 25.17 -16.28 -10.31
C PRO A 349 24.88 -14.78 -10.53
N LEU A 350 24.08 -14.20 -9.65
CA LEU A 350 23.71 -12.79 -9.62
C LEU A 350 23.97 -12.22 -8.21
N PRO A 351 24.29 -10.92 -8.10
CA PRO A 351 24.50 -10.30 -6.78
C PRO A 351 23.27 -10.43 -5.88
N VAL A 352 23.49 -10.74 -4.60
CA VAL A 352 22.43 -10.86 -3.57
C VAL A 352 21.55 -9.62 -3.56
N ALA A 353 22.17 -8.44 -3.50
CA ALA A 353 21.45 -7.16 -3.47
C ALA A 353 20.60 -6.89 -4.73
N LEU A 354 20.95 -7.48 -5.88
CA LEU A 354 20.16 -7.32 -7.10
C LEU A 354 18.91 -8.21 -7.08
N LEU A 355 19.04 -9.40 -6.51
CA LEU A 355 17.94 -10.36 -6.45
C LEU A 355 16.97 -10.06 -5.29
N ALA A 356 17.48 -9.55 -4.17
CA ALA A 356 16.69 -9.12 -3.01
C ALA A 356 15.90 -7.82 -3.32
#